data_AF-A0A7Z0B0T6-F1
#
_entry.id   AF-A0A7Z0B0T6-F1
#
_cell.length_a   1.000
_cell.length_b   1.000
_cell.length_c   1.000
_cell.angle_alpha   90.00
_cell.angle_beta   90.00
_cell.angle_gamma   90.00
#
_symmetry.space_group_name_H-M   'P 1'
#
loop_
_entity.id
_entity.type
_entity.pdbx_description
1 polymer ?
#
loop_
_entity_poly.entity_id
_entity_poly.type
_entity_poly.pdbx_seq_one_letter_code
_entity_poly.pdbx_strand_id
1 'polypeptide(L)'
;MVRSYEEFYAGYQVDPREILARTFSEVDGYDEMIVLKDIRFESYCEHHMVPIIGRAHVAYLPQHRVVGISKLARLVDAFAKRLQIQEKMTVQIADTLNEVLQPAGVGVILEAAHQCMSTRGVHKAGVTMVTSRMLGTFRSDPSTRREFLSIVGNPGVVAVANT
;
A
#
# COMPACT_ATOMS: atom_id res chain seq x y z
N MET A 1 -8.94 26.07 4.62
CA MET A 1 -8.99 25.16 5.78
C MET A 1 -10.03 24.07 5.57
N VAL A 2 -11.35 24.34 5.56
CA VAL A 2 -12.37 23.28 5.40
C VAL A 2 -12.24 22.47 4.10
N ARG A 3 -12.06 23.13 2.95
CA ARG A 3 -11.85 22.46 1.66
C ARG A 3 -10.64 21.50 1.62
N SER A 4 -9.62 21.75 2.44
CA SER A 4 -8.44 20.86 2.50
C SER A 4 -8.82 19.50 3.09
N TYR A 5 -9.80 19.43 3.99
CA TYR A 5 -10.28 18.15 4.52
C TYR A 5 -11.04 17.31 3.48
N GLU A 6 -11.65 17.95 2.48
CA GLU A 6 -12.26 17.23 1.35
C GLU A 6 -11.19 16.48 0.55
N GLU A 7 -10.00 17.07 0.37
CA GLU A 7 -8.86 16.42 -0.27
C GLU A 7 -8.23 15.35 0.62
N PHE A 8 -8.01 15.66 1.90
CA PHE A 8 -7.37 14.76 2.87
C PHE A 8 -8.18 13.49 3.10
N TYR A 9 -9.51 13.60 3.02
CA TYR A 9 -10.47 12.52 3.30
C TYR A 9 -11.24 12.06 2.06
N ALA A 10 -10.77 12.41 0.86
CA ALA A 10 -11.40 12.05 -0.41
C ALA A 10 -11.61 10.53 -0.58
N GLY A 11 -10.78 9.72 0.07
CA GLY A 11 -10.85 8.26 0.03
C GLY A 11 -12.14 7.68 0.58
N TYR A 12 -12.91 8.41 1.40
CA TYR A 12 -14.25 7.96 1.82
C TYR A 12 -15.29 7.96 0.69
N GLN A 13 -15.08 8.74 -0.37
CA GLN A 13 -15.97 8.81 -1.54
C GLN A 13 -15.59 7.81 -2.63
N VAL A 14 -14.59 6.97 -2.38
CA VAL A 14 -14.06 6.00 -3.33
C VAL A 14 -14.30 4.59 -2.81
N ASP A 15 -14.94 3.74 -3.61
CA ASP A 15 -14.97 2.30 -3.36
C ASP A 15 -13.64 1.66 -3.82
N PRO A 16 -12.81 1.13 -2.90
CA PRO A 16 -11.56 0.45 -3.23
C PRO A 16 -11.73 -0.74 -4.17
N ARG A 17 -12.88 -1.43 -4.15
CA ARG A 17 -13.13 -2.61 -4.99
C ARG A 17 -13.34 -2.22 -6.45
N GLU A 18 -14.03 -1.12 -6.71
CA GLU A 18 -14.28 -0.64 -8.08
C GLU A 18 -12.99 -0.24 -8.80
N ILE A 19 -11.99 0.28 -8.08
CA ILE A 19 -10.66 0.59 -8.64
C ILE A 19 -10.06 -0.65 -9.32
N LEU A 20 -10.23 -1.81 -8.70
CA LEU A 20 -9.66 -3.08 -9.14
C LEU A 20 -10.54 -3.82 -10.15
N ALA A 21 -11.81 -3.41 -10.36
CA ALA A 21 -12.80 -4.17 -11.14
C ALA A 21 -12.39 -4.47 -12.59
N ARG A 22 -11.68 -3.55 -13.27
CA ARG A 22 -11.12 -3.83 -14.60
C ARG A 22 -9.76 -4.51 -14.50
N THR A 23 -9.70 -5.79 -14.84
CA THR A 23 -8.48 -6.58 -14.92
C THR A 23 -8.19 -6.96 -16.36
N PHE A 24 -6.93 -7.25 -16.65
CA PHE A 24 -6.50 -7.86 -17.90
C PHE A 24 -6.36 -9.37 -17.65
N SER A 25 -6.99 -10.18 -18.49
CA SER A 25 -6.84 -11.64 -18.53
C SER A 25 -5.82 -12.08 -19.60
N GLU A 26 -5.45 -11.18 -20.51
CA GLU A 26 -4.50 -11.41 -21.62
C GLU A 26 -3.09 -10.95 -21.20
N VAL A 27 -2.40 -11.76 -20.39
CA VAL A 27 -1.01 -11.52 -19.97
C VAL A 27 -0.08 -12.67 -20.33
N ASP A 28 -0.38 -13.39 -21.41
CA ASP A 28 0.43 -14.51 -21.94
C ASP A 28 0.86 -15.53 -20.86
N GLY A 29 -0.01 -15.76 -19.86
CA GLY A 29 0.25 -16.71 -18.78
C GLY A 29 1.23 -16.23 -17.70
N TYR A 30 1.52 -14.92 -17.60
CA TYR A 30 2.42 -14.38 -16.58
C TYR A 30 1.96 -14.77 -15.16
N ASP A 31 2.76 -15.61 -14.50
CA ASP A 31 2.51 -16.21 -13.18
C ASP A 31 3.59 -15.82 -12.14
N GLU A 32 4.48 -14.91 -12.50
CA GLU A 32 5.58 -14.42 -11.66
C GLU A 32 5.16 -13.28 -10.73
N MET A 33 5.98 -12.99 -9.71
CA MET A 33 5.69 -11.95 -8.72
C MET A 33 5.64 -10.55 -9.33
N ILE A 34 4.52 -9.86 -9.15
CA ILE A 34 4.37 -8.44 -9.51
C ILE A 34 4.56 -7.61 -8.24
N VAL A 35 5.48 -6.63 -8.28
CA VAL A 35 5.76 -5.71 -7.17
C VAL A 35 5.69 -4.26 -7.63
N LEU A 36 4.83 -3.46 -7.00
CA LEU A 36 4.87 -2.01 -7.06
C LEU A 36 5.39 -1.47 -5.73
N LYS A 37 6.62 -0.97 -5.71
CA LYS A 37 7.29 -0.45 -4.52
C LYS A 37 7.41 1.07 -4.51
N ASP A 38 7.65 1.63 -3.33
CA ASP A 38 7.88 3.06 -3.10
C ASP A 38 6.69 3.95 -3.52
N ILE A 39 5.46 3.45 -3.36
CA ILE A 39 4.23 4.23 -3.58
C ILE A 39 4.11 5.24 -2.44
N ARG A 40 4.49 6.49 -2.68
CA ARG A 40 4.34 7.55 -1.68
C ARG A 40 2.86 7.73 -1.32
N PHE A 41 2.56 7.78 -0.02
CA PHE A 41 1.21 8.07 0.46
C PHE A 41 1.22 9.10 1.60
N GLU A 42 0.07 9.74 1.78
CA GLU A 42 -0.24 10.61 2.90
C GLU A 42 -1.58 10.18 3.50
N SER A 43 -1.56 9.90 4.79
CA SER A 43 -2.73 9.58 5.58
C SER A 43 -2.78 10.42 6.85
N TYR A 44 -3.77 10.22 7.69
CA TYR A 44 -4.02 11.04 8.87
C TYR A 44 -4.39 10.14 10.04
N CYS A 45 -3.64 10.25 11.14
CA CYS A 45 -3.87 9.45 12.34
C CYS A 45 -5.27 9.73 12.88
N GLU A 46 -6.13 8.72 13.01
CA GLU A 46 -7.51 8.92 13.46
C GLU A 46 -7.62 9.46 14.90
N HIS A 47 -6.61 9.20 15.74
CA HIS A 47 -6.59 9.69 17.13
C HIS A 47 -6.29 11.19 17.25
N HIS A 48 -5.59 11.76 16.28
CA HIS A 48 -5.01 13.11 16.42
C HIS A 48 -5.24 14.00 15.20
N MET A 49 -5.76 13.44 14.10
CA MET A 49 -5.95 14.11 12.80
C MET A 49 -4.67 14.75 12.26
N VAL A 50 -3.52 14.16 12.59
CA VAL A 50 -2.17 14.62 12.24
C VAL A 50 -1.56 13.68 11.20
N PRO A 51 -0.75 14.16 10.24
CA PRO A 51 -0.30 13.34 9.12
C PRO A 51 0.51 12.09 9.49
N ILE A 52 0.30 11.04 8.71
CA ILE A 52 1.13 9.83 8.58
C ILE A 52 1.65 9.85 7.15
N ILE A 53 2.97 9.96 6.96
CA ILE A 53 3.56 10.14 5.63
C ILE A 53 4.60 9.05 5.43
N GLY A 54 4.51 8.36 4.30
CA GLY A 54 5.34 7.19 4.07
C GLY A 54 5.25 6.65 2.67
N ARG A 55 5.60 5.37 2.56
CA ARG A 55 5.57 4.61 1.32
C ARG A 55 4.92 3.25 1.52
N ALA A 56 4.19 2.82 0.51
CA ALA A 56 3.61 1.51 0.41
C ALA A 56 4.37 0.67 -0.61
N HIS A 57 4.49 -0.62 -0.31
CA HIS A 57 4.99 -1.65 -1.19
C HIS A 57 3.91 -2.71 -1.31
N VAL A 58 3.42 -2.92 -2.53
CA VAL A 58 2.31 -3.85 -2.81
C VAL A 58 2.79 -4.87 -3.81
N ALA A 59 2.61 -6.14 -3.47
CA ALA A 59 2.98 -7.28 -4.30
C ALA A 59 1.86 -8.30 -4.36
N TYR A 60 1.75 -9.01 -5.48
CA TYR A 60 0.88 -10.17 -5.60
C TYR A 60 1.41 -11.16 -6.64
N LEU A 61 0.99 -12.42 -6.49
CA LEU A 61 1.29 -13.50 -7.44
C LEU A 61 0.02 -13.81 -8.26
N PRO A 62 -0.05 -13.39 -9.53
CA PRO A 62 -1.23 -13.62 -10.36
C PRO A 62 -1.51 -15.11 -10.57
N GLN A 63 -2.77 -15.47 -10.75
CA GLN A 63 -3.17 -16.77 -11.33
C GLN A 63 -3.75 -16.56 -12.73
N HIS A 64 -4.73 -15.66 -12.85
CA HIS A 64 -5.45 -15.40 -14.11
C HIS A 64 -5.76 -13.92 -14.37
N ARG A 65 -5.54 -13.06 -13.37
CA ARG A 65 -5.91 -11.64 -13.42
C ARG A 65 -4.73 -10.78 -13.06
N VAL A 66 -4.41 -9.86 -13.96
CA VAL A 66 -3.46 -8.79 -13.72
C VAL A 66 -4.20 -7.46 -13.71
N VAL A 67 -3.76 -6.58 -12.82
CA VAL A 67 -4.33 -5.24 -12.69
C VAL A 67 -3.32 -4.21 -13.19
N GLY A 68 -3.81 -3.14 -13.82
CA GLY A 68 -2.94 -2.05 -14.25
C GLY A 68 -2.19 -1.41 -13.08
N ILE A 69 -0.93 -1.05 -13.30
CA ILE A 69 -0.02 -0.52 -12.27
C ILE A 69 -0.64 0.69 -11.52
N SER A 70 -1.28 1.61 -12.25
CA SER A 70 -1.91 2.80 -11.67
C SER A 70 -3.06 2.47 -10.71
N LYS A 71 -3.68 1.31 -10.80
CA LYS A 71 -4.78 0.90 -9.91
C LYS A 71 -4.26 0.45 -8.54
N LEU A 72 -3.07 -0.13 -8.46
CA LEU A 72 -2.44 -0.45 -7.18
C LEU A 72 -2.13 0.85 -6.40
N ALA A 73 -1.60 1.87 -7.08
CA ALA A 73 -1.39 3.19 -6.47
C ALA A 73 -2.71 3.81 -6.00
N ARG A 74 -3.75 3.80 -6.86
CA ARG A 74 -5.08 4.31 -6.50
C ARG A 74 -5.74 3.55 -5.35
N LEU A 75 -5.50 2.24 -5.23
CA LEU A 75 -5.97 1.43 -4.10
C LEU A 75 -5.33 1.91 -2.80
N VAL A 76 -4.02 2.17 -2.80
CA VAL A 76 -3.31 2.75 -1.65
C VAL A 76 -3.92 4.11 -1.30
N ASP A 77 -4.10 5.00 -2.29
CA ASP A 77 -4.66 6.34 -2.08
C ASP A 77 -6.08 6.32 -1.52
N ALA A 78 -6.94 5.40 -1.99
CA ALA A 78 -8.32 5.27 -1.52
C ALA A 78 -8.40 4.99 -0.01
N PHE A 79 -7.43 4.25 0.54
CA PHE A 79 -7.32 4.01 1.98
C PHE A 79 -6.47 5.06 2.69
N ALA A 80 -5.44 5.62 2.05
CA ALA A 80 -4.56 6.65 2.62
C ALA A 80 -5.33 7.94 2.89
N LYS A 81 -6.18 8.37 1.96
CA LYS A 81 -7.00 9.59 2.06
C LYS A 81 -8.23 9.40 2.97
N ARG A 82 -7.99 8.88 4.18
CA ARG A 82 -8.96 8.65 5.27
C ARG A 82 -8.30 8.94 6.61
N LEU A 83 -9.09 9.01 7.67
CA LEU A 83 -8.57 8.85 9.03
C LEU A 83 -8.23 7.38 9.26
N GLN A 84 -7.01 7.10 9.73
CA GLN A 84 -6.46 5.75 9.75
C GLN A 84 -5.61 5.44 10.98
N ILE A 85 -5.49 4.12 11.20
CA ILE A 85 -4.41 3.44 11.91
C ILE A 85 -3.58 2.69 10.84
N GLN A 86 -2.24 2.76 10.89
CA GLN A 86 -1.40 2.20 9.82
C GLN A 86 -1.62 0.69 9.65
N GLU A 87 -1.73 -0.06 10.75
CA GLU A 87 -2.03 -1.49 10.76
C GLU A 87 -3.34 -1.82 10.02
N LYS A 88 -4.38 -1.04 10.28
CA LYS A 88 -5.70 -1.18 9.64
C LYS A 88 -5.60 -0.91 8.14
N MET A 89 -4.93 0.17 7.75
CA MET A 89 -4.69 0.51 6.34
C MET A 89 -3.93 -0.63 5.62
N THR A 90 -2.90 -1.19 6.24
CA THR A 90 -2.12 -2.32 5.68
C THR A 90 -2.99 -3.56 5.44
N VAL A 91 -3.88 -3.90 6.38
CA VAL A 91 -4.84 -5.00 6.23
C VAL A 91 -5.83 -4.70 5.11
N GLN A 92 -6.42 -3.50 5.10
CA GLN A 92 -7.42 -3.09 4.12
C GLN A 92 -6.92 -3.18 2.67
N ILE A 93 -5.69 -2.72 2.41
CA ILE A 93 -5.09 -2.81 1.07
C ILE A 93 -4.91 -4.27 0.66
N ALA A 94 -4.30 -5.08 1.52
CA ALA A 94 -3.98 -6.47 1.21
C ALA A 94 -5.25 -7.33 0.99
N ASP A 95 -6.21 -7.20 1.90
CA ASP A 95 -7.44 -7.99 1.88
C ASP A 95 -8.31 -7.60 0.68
N THR A 96 -8.43 -6.29 0.36
CA THR A 96 -9.17 -5.84 -0.84
C THR A 96 -8.54 -6.38 -2.13
N LEU A 97 -7.21 -6.35 -2.23
CA LEU A 97 -6.51 -6.88 -3.40
C LEU A 97 -6.73 -8.38 -3.55
N ASN A 98 -6.68 -9.12 -2.43
CA ASN A 98 -6.90 -10.55 -2.40
C ASN A 98 -8.35 -10.92 -2.74
N GLU A 99 -9.33 -10.21 -2.19
CA GLU A 99 -10.75 -10.42 -2.48
C GLU A 99 -11.08 -10.21 -3.96
N VAL A 100 -10.59 -9.11 -4.55
CA VAL A 100 -10.98 -8.74 -5.92
C VAL A 100 -10.19 -9.52 -6.97
N LEU A 101 -8.87 -9.67 -6.82
CA LEU A 101 -8.04 -10.34 -7.82
C LEU A 101 -7.97 -11.85 -7.64
N GLN A 102 -8.22 -12.36 -6.43
CA GLN A 102 -8.02 -13.76 -6.04
C GLN A 102 -6.66 -14.33 -6.54
N PRO A 103 -5.55 -13.66 -6.21
CA PRO A 103 -4.22 -14.12 -6.60
C PRO A 103 -3.79 -15.34 -5.77
N ALA A 104 -2.69 -15.98 -6.15
CA ALA A 104 -2.07 -17.03 -5.32
C ALA A 104 -1.56 -16.49 -3.98
N GLY A 105 -1.22 -15.20 -3.92
CA GLY A 105 -0.92 -14.52 -2.67
C GLY A 105 -0.76 -13.01 -2.85
N VAL A 106 -0.76 -12.30 -1.72
CA VAL A 106 -0.57 -10.84 -1.64
C VAL A 106 0.42 -10.52 -0.52
N GLY A 107 1.31 -9.57 -0.77
CA GLY A 107 2.17 -8.95 0.22
C GLY A 107 2.01 -7.43 0.23
N VAL A 108 1.74 -6.84 1.39
CA VAL A 108 1.73 -5.38 1.56
C VAL A 108 2.65 -5.01 2.71
N ILE A 109 3.50 -4.00 2.50
CA ILE A 109 4.35 -3.39 3.51
C ILE A 109 4.13 -1.88 3.48
N LEU A 110 3.85 -1.27 4.62
CA LEU A 110 3.82 0.18 4.77
C LEU A 110 4.94 0.62 5.70
N GLU A 111 5.70 1.63 5.29
CA GLU A 111 6.73 2.30 6.10
C GLU A 111 6.39 3.78 6.19
N ALA A 112 6.14 4.30 7.39
CA ALA A 112 5.72 5.70 7.53
C ALA A 112 6.22 6.37 8.81
N ALA A 113 6.43 7.69 8.71
CA ALA A 113 6.64 8.57 9.84
C ALA A 113 5.29 9.11 10.34
N HIS A 114 5.13 9.15 11.66
CA HIS A 114 3.90 9.58 12.32
C HIS A 114 4.11 10.95 12.95
N GLN A 115 3.50 12.00 12.38
CA GLN A 115 3.69 13.35 12.89
C GLN A 115 3.10 13.52 14.30
N CYS A 116 2.14 12.67 14.71
CA CYS A 116 1.65 12.65 16.08
C CYS A 116 2.71 12.25 17.13
N MET A 117 3.80 11.60 16.72
CA MET A 117 4.96 11.28 17.56
C MET A 117 6.09 12.30 17.41
N SER A 118 6.23 12.91 16.23
CA SER A 118 7.36 13.80 15.91
C SER A 118 7.13 15.25 16.31
N THR A 119 5.92 15.79 16.15
CA THR A 119 5.64 17.22 16.39
C THR A 119 5.05 17.51 17.77
N ARG A 120 4.59 16.48 18.48
CA ARG A 120 3.95 16.60 19.80
C ARG A 120 4.18 15.37 20.66
N GLY A 121 3.82 15.48 21.94
CA GLY A 121 3.87 14.36 22.89
C GLY A 121 5.31 13.92 23.16
N VAL A 122 5.70 12.77 22.62
CA VAL A 122 7.02 12.14 22.87
C VAL A 122 8.17 12.74 22.06
N HIS A 123 7.88 13.57 21.05
CA HIS A 123 8.86 14.29 20.22
C HIS A 123 9.97 13.41 19.63
N LYS A 124 9.61 12.27 19.04
CA LYS A 124 10.54 11.34 18.37
C LYS A 124 10.53 11.57 16.85
N ALA A 125 11.37 12.49 16.41
CA ALA A 125 11.65 12.68 14.99
C ALA A 125 12.53 11.54 14.43
N GLY A 126 12.41 11.24 13.14
CA GLY A 126 13.23 10.23 12.45
C GLY A 126 12.84 8.77 12.72
N VAL A 127 11.81 8.52 13.54
CA VAL A 127 11.26 7.18 13.74
C VAL A 127 10.30 6.83 12.60
N THR A 128 10.48 5.63 12.05
CA THR A 128 9.61 5.04 11.04
C THR A 128 8.93 3.81 11.62
N MET A 129 7.62 3.73 11.45
CA MET A 129 6.84 2.55 11.76
C MET A 129 6.67 1.70 10.51
N VAL A 130 6.95 0.40 10.63
CA VAL A 130 6.78 -0.58 9.56
C VAL A 130 5.66 -1.55 9.94
N THR A 131 4.70 -1.75 9.04
CA THR A 131 3.65 -2.77 9.19
C THR A 131 3.59 -3.61 7.93
N SER A 132 3.18 -4.87 8.05
CA SER A 132 3.05 -5.74 6.89
C SER A 132 1.87 -6.70 7.01
N ARG A 133 1.33 -7.11 5.85
CA ARG A 133 0.29 -8.12 5.74
C ARG A 133 0.61 -9.05 4.59
N MET A 134 0.78 -10.34 4.92
CA MET A 134 1.06 -11.41 3.96
C MET A 134 -0.12 -12.38 3.87
N LEU A 135 -0.54 -12.74 2.66
CA LEU A 135 -1.66 -13.62 2.33
C LEU A 135 -1.22 -14.66 1.29
N GLY A 136 -1.91 -15.82 1.28
CA GLY A 136 -1.61 -16.91 0.35
C GLY A 136 -0.13 -17.32 0.39
N THR A 137 0.47 -17.49 -0.78
CA THR A 137 1.87 -17.91 -0.95
C THR A 137 2.86 -17.02 -0.17
N PHE A 138 2.64 -15.70 -0.09
CA PHE A 138 3.52 -14.80 0.70
C PHE A 138 3.53 -15.14 2.20
N ARG A 139 2.45 -15.75 2.72
CA ARG A 139 2.38 -16.21 4.12
C ARG A 139 2.92 -17.62 4.28
N SER A 140 2.49 -18.54 3.43
CA SER A 140 2.80 -19.98 3.56
C SER A 140 4.21 -20.35 3.08
N ASP A 141 4.75 -19.64 2.09
CA ASP A 141 6.08 -19.90 1.52
C ASP A 141 7.12 -18.85 1.97
N PRO A 142 8.10 -19.24 2.81
CA PRO A 142 9.20 -18.36 3.21
C PRO A 142 10.10 -17.91 2.05
N SER A 143 10.19 -18.65 0.94
CA SER A 143 11.02 -18.28 -0.21
C SER A 143 10.44 -17.05 -0.93
N THR A 144 9.17 -17.11 -1.33
CA THR A 144 8.41 -15.98 -1.89
C THR A 144 8.46 -14.76 -0.97
N ARG A 145 8.28 -14.96 0.34
CA ARG A 145 8.36 -13.84 1.29
C ARG A 145 9.76 -13.20 1.33
N ARG A 146 10.82 -13.99 1.29
CA ARG A 146 12.20 -13.48 1.28
C ARG A 146 12.51 -12.72 -0.01
N GLU A 147 12.04 -13.23 -1.15
CA GLU A 147 12.17 -12.54 -2.44
C GLU A 147 11.51 -11.16 -2.39
N PHE A 148 10.25 -11.08 -1.95
CA PHE A 148 9.54 -9.80 -1.81
C PHE A 148 10.28 -8.82 -0.89
N LEU A 149 10.72 -9.28 0.30
CA LEU A 149 11.47 -8.46 1.23
C LEU A 149 12.81 -7.99 0.64
N SER A 150 13.47 -8.82 -0.18
CA SER A 150 14.71 -8.44 -0.86
C SER A 150 14.48 -7.38 -1.94
N ILE A 151 13.40 -7.49 -2.72
CA ILE A 151 13.02 -6.50 -3.75
C ILE A 151 12.73 -5.13 -3.11
N VAL A 152 12.03 -5.11 -1.97
CA VAL A 152 11.69 -3.89 -1.23
C VAL A 152 12.91 -3.30 -0.51
N GLY A 153 13.75 -4.15 0.10
CA GLY A 153 14.94 -3.73 0.84
C GLY A 153 16.07 -3.18 -0.03
N ASN A 154 16.04 -3.40 -1.35
CA ASN A 154 17.00 -2.81 -2.27
C ASN A 154 16.54 -1.38 -2.64
N PRO A 155 17.22 -0.30 -2.22
CA PRO A 155 16.86 1.06 -2.63
C PRO A 155 16.87 1.14 -4.16
N GLY A 156 15.75 1.62 -4.75
CA GLY A 156 15.59 1.67 -6.21
C GLY A 156 16.77 2.36 -6.88
N VAL A 157 17.46 1.64 -7.77
CA VAL A 157 18.62 2.12 -8.56
C VAL A 157 18.24 3.19 -9.58
N VAL A 158 16.94 3.44 -9.79
CA VAL A 158 16.49 4.42 -10.78
C VAL A 158 15.79 5.59 -10.08
N ALA A 159 16.59 6.58 -9.67
CA ALA A 159 16.10 7.92 -9.39
C ALA A 159 15.73 8.59 -10.72
N VAL A 160 14.61 8.20 -11.33
CA VAL A 160 13.97 9.07 -12.32
C VAL A 160 13.32 10.17 -11.50
N ALA A 161 13.94 11.35 -11.47
CA ALA A 161 13.34 12.51 -10.85
C ALA A 161 12.01 12.79 -11.55
N ASN A 162 10.90 12.59 -10.85
CA ASN A 162 9.60 13.08 -11.30
C ASN A 162 9.60 14.60 -11.10
N THR A 163 10.04 15.34 -12.11
CA THR A 163 9.72 16.77 -12.27
C THR A 163 8.25 16.94 -12.60
#